data_AF-A0A7C5KQ25-F1
#
_entry.id   AF-A0A7C5KQ25-F1
#
_cell.length_a   1.000
_cell.length_b   1.000
_cell.length_c   1.000
_cell.angle_alpha   90.00
_cell.angle_beta   90.00
_cell.angle_gamma   90.00
#
_symmetry.space_group_name_H-M   'P 1'
#
loop_
_entity.id
_entity.type
_entity.pdbx_description
1 polymer ?
#
loop_
_entity_poly.entity_id
_entity_poly.type
_entity_poly.pdbx_seq_one_letter_code
_entity_poly.pdbx_strand_id
1 'polypeptide(L)'
;MALLNRKKENSFIRLLRKQAEKLQEGVGGLLLFVKEGDKEGANTVQRTEKESDEIRRVLIDELHDTFITPFDREDIFQLSLYLDDVLDYAYTTILELNLLKITPDKYLVKMVERLKEAADELLLATQRLEQNPKVALEHARRTKRRENQIEKIYRKAVAEL
;
A
#
# COMPACT_ATOMS: atom_id res chain seq x y z
N MET A 1 30.05 8.19 29.70
CA MET A 1 30.02 7.50 28.40
C MET A 1 28.97 6.40 28.45
N ALA A 2 27.75 6.69 28.00
CA ALA A 2 26.73 5.66 27.75
C ALA A 2 26.46 5.68 26.24
N LEU A 3 27.13 4.80 25.50
CA LEU A 3 26.73 4.50 24.13
C LEU A 3 25.37 3.83 24.23
N LEU A 4 24.31 4.64 24.11
CA LEU A 4 22.95 4.16 23.87
C LEU A 4 23.00 3.27 22.64
N ASN A 5 23.06 1.97 22.87
CA ASN A 5 22.98 0.94 21.86
C ASN A 5 21.56 0.99 21.26
N ARG A 6 21.32 1.94 20.34
CA ARG A 6 20.08 1.98 19.57
C ARG A 6 20.05 0.71 18.75
N LYS A 7 19.18 -0.22 19.15
CA LYS A 7 18.93 -1.46 18.42
C LYS A 7 18.60 -1.07 16.98
N LYS A 8 19.44 -1.49 16.02
CA LYS A 8 19.23 -1.23 14.60
C LYS A 8 17.90 -1.87 14.20
N GLU A 9 17.03 -1.09 13.54
CA GLU A 9 15.74 -1.58 13.04
C GLU A 9 15.95 -2.86 12.20
N ASN A 10 15.11 -3.86 12.43
CA ASN A 10 15.14 -5.10 11.67
C ASN A 10 14.98 -4.82 10.16
N SER A 11 15.78 -5.49 9.31
CA SER A 11 15.79 -5.20 7.87
C SER A 11 14.45 -5.49 7.19
N PHE A 12 13.78 -6.59 7.53
CA PHE A 12 12.47 -6.94 7.00
C PHE A 12 11.40 -5.91 7.37
N ILE A 13 11.36 -5.47 8.63
CA ILE A 13 10.44 -4.42 9.08
C ILE A 13 10.68 -3.12 8.28
N ARG A 14 11.95 -2.75 8.10
CA ARG A 14 12.32 -1.58 7.33
C ARG A 14 11.90 -1.68 5.86
N LEU A 15 12.08 -2.85 5.23
CA LEU A 15 11.70 -3.08 3.83
C LEU A 15 10.17 -3.05 3.66
N LEU A 16 9.42 -3.73 4.53
CA LEU A 16 7.95 -3.66 4.55
C LEU A 16 7.44 -2.24 4.75
N ARG A 17 8.08 -1.45 5.63
CA ARG A 17 7.74 -0.03 5.79
C ARG A 17 7.97 0.74 4.49
N LYS A 18 9.12 0.55 3.83
CA LYS A 18 9.41 1.21 2.56
C LYS A 18 8.39 0.85 1.48
N GLN A 19 7.96 -0.41 1.39
CA GLN A 19 6.86 -0.80 0.48
C GLN A 19 5.57 -0.07 0.82
N ALA A 20 5.20 0.01 2.11
CA ALA A 20 4.03 0.75 2.54
C ALA A 20 4.11 2.27 2.25
N GLU A 21 5.32 2.87 2.31
CA GLU A 21 5.57 4.25 1.89
C GLU A 21 5.30 4.42 0.39
N LYS A 22 5.76 3.47 -0.44
CA LYS A 22 5.52 3.48 -1.89
C LYS A 22 4.06 3.27 -2.24
N LEU A 23 3.38 2.35 -1.55
CA LEU A 23 1.94 2.17 -1.67
C LEU A 23 1.18 3.46 -1.34
N GLN A 24 1.53 4.14 -0.24
CA GLN A 24 0.90 5.40 0.15
C GLN A 24 1.08 6.49 -0.92
N GLU A 25 2.30 6.62 -1.44
CA GLU A 25 2.67 7.57 -2.49
C GLU A 25 1.91 7.26 -3.80
N GLY A 26 1.93 6.01 -4.24
CA GLY A 26 1.28 5.55 -5.47
C GLY A 26 -0.24 5.69 -5.44
N VAL A 27 -0.89 5.31 -4.34
CA VAL A 27 -2.33 5.54 -4.19
C VAL A 27 -2.65 7.04 -4.11
N GLY A 28 -1.73 7.86 -3.61
CA GLY A 28 -1.82 9.32 -3.69
C GLY A 28 -1.82 9.83 -5.14
N GLY A 29 -0.91 9.30 -5.96
CA GLY A 29 -0.88 9.56 -7.41
C GLY A 29 -2.16 9.11 -8.12
N LEU A 30 -2.70 7.93 -7.77
CA LEU A 30 -3.97 7.45 -8.30
C LEU A 30 -5.11 8.42 -7.97
N LEU A 31 -5.15 8.94 -6.74
CA LEU A 31 -6.17 9.90 -6.32
C LEU A 31 -6.12 11.20 -7.13
N LEU A 32 -4.91 11.72 -7.39
CA LEU A 32 -4.72 12.90 -8.25
C LEU A 32 -5.19 12.61 -9.68
N PHE A 33 -4.78 11.47 -10.23
CA PHE A 33 -5.19 11.04 -11.57
C PHE A 33 -6.72 10.95 -11.70
N VAL A 34 -7.41 10.30 -10.77
CA VAL A 34 -8.88 10.14 -10.90
C VAL A 34 -9.67 11.42 -10.65
N LYS A 35 -9.12 12.38 -9.89
CA LYS A 35 -9.78 13.67 -9.61
C LYS A 35 -9.58 14.69 -10.73
N GLU A 36 -8.37 14.75 -11.28
CA GLU A 36 -7.93 15.88 -12.11
C GLU A 36 -7.56 15.45 -13.53
N GLY A 37 -7.47 14.14 -13.81
CA GLY A 37 -6.91 13.62 -15.06
C GLY A 37 -5.41 13.88 -15.18
N ASP A 38 -4.74 14.10 -14.05
CA ASP A 38 -3.36 14.55 -13.98
C ASP A 38 -2.37 13.46 -14.42
N LYS A 39 -1.57 13.77 -15.46
CA LYS A 39 -0.52 12.89 -15.97
C LYS A 39 0.59 12.66 -14.93
N GLU A 40 0.87 13.63 -14.07
CA GLU A 40 1.88 13.47 -13.01
C GLU A 40 1.43 12.47 -11.95
N GLY A 41 0.13 12.45 -11.61
CA GLY A 41 -0.49 11.40 -10.81
C GLY A 41 -0.24 10.00 -11.39
N ALA A 42 -0.48 9.82 -12.70
CA ALA A 42 -0.22 8.54 -13.39
C ALA A 42 1.27 8.16 -13.40
N ASN A 43 2.16 9.11 -13.68
CA ASN A 43 3.61 8.89 -13.64
C ASN A 43 4.09 8.49 -12.24
N THR A 44 3.49 9.08 -11.19
CA THR A 44 3.79 8.74 -9.81
C THR A 44 3.41 7.29 -9.50
N VAL A 45 2.24 6.83 -9.95
CA VAL A 45 1.82 5.44 -9.75
C VAL A 45 2.78 4.47 -10.45
N GLN A 46 3.11 4.74 -11.71
CA GLN A 46 4.04 3.90 -12.47
C GLN A 46 5.44 3.85 -11.84
N ARG A 47 5.93 4.99 -11.34
CA ARG A 47 7.25 5.05 -10.71
C ARG A 47 7.25 4.30 -9.38
N THR A 48 6.24 4.50 -8.56
CA THR A 48 6.14 3.86 -7.24
C THR A 48 5.95 2.35 -7.34
N GLU A 49 5.22 1.85 -8.34
CA GLU A 49 5.10 0.41 -8.65
C GLU A 49 6.48 -0.22 -8.89
N LYS A 50 7.26 0.32 -9.82
CA LYS A 50 8.63 -0.16 -10.09
C LYS A 50 9.53 -0.12 -8.87
N GLU A 51 9.48 0.99 -8.12
CA GLU A 51 10.27 1.15 -6.89
C GLU A 51 9.84 0.12 -5.81
N SER A 52 8.54 -0.20 -5.71
CA SER A 52 8.02 -1.22 -4.77
C SER A 52 8.45 -2.63 -5.16
N ASP A 53 8.38 -2.99 -6.45
CA ASP A 53 8.82 -4.30 -6.94
C ASP A 53 10.33 -4.50 -6.71
N GLU A 54 11.15 -3.47 -6.91
CA GLU A 54 12.57 -3.52 -6.54
C GLU A 54 12.78 -3.79 -5.04
N ILE A 55 12.03 -3.11 -4.16
CA ILE A 55 12.09 -3.36 -2.72
C ILE A 55 11.64 -4.78 -2.39
N ARG A 56 10.60 -5.28 -3.08
CA ARG A 56 10.08 -6.65 -2.91
C ARG A 56 11.13 -7.69 -3.26
N ARG A 57 11.81 -7.53 -4.40
CA ARG A 57 12.90 -8.43 -4.83
C ARG A 57 14.00 -8.50 -3.78
N VAL A 58 14.42 -7.36 -3.23
CA VAL A 58 15.41 -7.30 -2.13
C VAL A 58 14.91 -8.03 -0.89
N LEU A 59 13.64 -7.84 -0.51
CA LEU A 59 13.04 -8.52 0.64
C LEU A 59 13.00 -10.05 0.46
N ILE A 60 12.65 -10.53 -0.74
CA ILE A 60 12.59 -11.96 -1.05
C ILE A 60 13.99 -12.57 -1.00
N ASP A 61 14.99 -11.89 -1.56
CA ASP A 61 16.39 -12.30 -1.51
C ASP A 61 16.89 -12.39 -0.05
N GLU A 62 16.61 -11.37 0.78
CA GLU A 62 16.93 -11.40 2.21
C GLU A 62 16.22 -12.56 2.95
N LEU A 63 14.98 -12.90 2.59
CA LEU A 63 14.25 -14.03 3.20
C LEU A 63 14.89 -15.37 2.85
N HIS A 64 15.38 -15.55 1.62
CA HIS A 64 16.07 -16.77 1.20
C HIS A 64 17.37 -16.98 1.96
N ASP A 65 18.15 -15.90 2.16
CA ASP A 65 19.48 -15.96 2.77
C ASP A 65 19.48 -15.88 4.31
N THR A 66 18.32 -15.61 4.92
CA THR A 66 18.21 -15.44 6.38
C THR A 66 17.63 -16.67 7.06
N PHE A 67 18.33 -17.20 8.08
CA PHE A 67 17.82 -18.31 8.89
C PHE A 67 16.82 -17.86 9.98
N ILE A 68 17.05 -16.70 10.62
CA ILE A 68 16.23 -16.18 11.73
C ILE A 68 15.49 -14.91 11.30
N THR A 69 14.16 -14.98 11.27
CA THR A 69 13.26 -13.86 10.94
C THR A 69 12.63 -13.25 12.21
N PRO A 70 12.17 -11.98 12.17
CA PRO A 70 11.56 -11.32 13.35
C PRO A 70 10.19 -11.90 13.74
N PHE A 71 9.48 -12.49 12.77
CA PHE A 71 8.25 -13.25 12.93
C PHE A 71 8.15 -14.26 11.77
N ASP A 72 7.01 -14.92 11.61
CA ASP A 72 6.84 -15.97 10.61
C ASP A 72 7.22 -15.47 9.20
N ARG A 73 8.03 -16.28 8.50
CA ARG A 73 8.56 -15.96 7.18
C ARG A 73 7.45 -15.81 6.13
N GLU A 74 6.45 -16.69 6.21
CA GLU A 74 5.32 -16.67 5.30
C GLU A 74 4.52 -15.38 5.50
N ASP A 75 4.33 -14.94 6.75
CA ASP A 75 3.67 -13.67 7.04
C ASP A 75 4.43 -12.46 6.47
N ILE A 76 5.77 -12.46 6.53
CA ILE A 76 6.59 -11.40 5.91
C ILE A 76 6.40 -11.41 4.39
N PHE A 77 6.48 -12.59 3.78
CA PHE A 77 6.32 -12.76 2.34
C PHE A 77 4.93 -12.32 1.86
N GLN A 78 3.87 -12.80 2.51
CA GLN A 78 2.48 -12.47 2.18
C GLN A 78 2.19 -10.99 2.37
N LEU A 79 2.66 -10.38 3.46
CA LEU A 79 2.48 -8.93 3.64
C LEU A 79 3.17 -8.14 2.54
N SER A 80 4.39 -8.55 2.14
CA SER A 80 5.10 -7.91 1.03
C SER A 80 4.35 -8.05 -0.29
N LEU A 81 3.84 -9.25 -0.59
CA LEU A 81 3.02 -9.52 -1.77
C LEU A 81 1.76 -8.65 -1.80
N TYR A 82 0.99 -8.60 -0.70
CA TYR A 82 -0.26 -7.84 -0.67
C TYR A 82 -0.07 -6.33 -0.77
N LEU A 83 1.05 -5.78 -0.27
CA LEU A 83 1.38 -4.36 -0.47
C LEU A 83 1.65 -4.06 -1.95
N ASP A 84 2.34 -4.97 -2.62
CA ASP A 84 2.69 -4.89 -4.04
C ASP A 84 1.45 -5.01 -4.93
N ASP A 85 0.60 -6.02 -4.70
CA ASP A 85 -0.62 -6.27 -5.46
C ASP A 85 -1.53 -5.03 -5.51
N VAL A 86 -1.66 -4.29 -4.39
CA VAL A 86 -2.50 -3.07 -4.37
C VAL A 86 -1.94 -1.99 -5.29
N LEU A 87 -0.61 -1.86 -5.35
CA LEU A 87 0.05 -0.86 -6.18
C LEU A 87 0.01 -1.24 -7.66
N ASP A 88 0.18 -2.53 -7.97
CA ASP A 88 -0.03 -3.10 -9.30
C ASP A 88 -1.45 -2.83 -9.78
N TYR A 89 -2.47 -3.13 -8.96
CA TYR A 89 -3.86 -2.84 -9.31
C TYR A 89 -4.14 -1.34 -9.46
N ALA A 90 -3.47 -0.47 -8.69
CA ALA A 90 -3.56 0.98 -8.89
C ALA A 90 -3.00 1.38 -10.26
N TYR A 91 -1.89 0.79 -10.69
CA TYR A 91 -1.30 1.04 -12.00
C TYR A 91 -2.18 0.50 -13.14
N THR A 92 -2.66 -0.74 -13.05
CA THR A 92 -3.54 -1.32 -14.08
C THR A 92 -4.85 -0.55 -14.21
N THR A 93 -5.41 -0.05 -13.10
CA THR A 93 -6.61 0.81 -13.13
C THR A 93 -6.40 2.04 -14.03
N ILE A 94 -5.23 2.68 -13.96
CA ILE A 94 -4.91 3.85 -14.79
C ILE A 94 -4.79 3.44 -16.27
N LEU A 95 -4.14 2.31 -16.55
CA LEU A 95 -4.02 1.80 -17.91
C LEU A 95 -5.39 1.49 -18.52
N GLU A 96 -6.26 0.83 -17.77
CA GLU A 96 -7.60 0.45 -18.21
C GLU A 96 -8.50 1.67 -18.44
N LEU A 97 -8.50 2.65 -17.53
CA LEU A 97 -9.25 3.90 -17.70
C LEU A 97 -8.85 4.62 -19.00
N ASN A 98 -7.54 4.71 -19.27
CA ASN A 98 -7.03 5.33 -20.49
C ASN A 98 -7.35 4.53 -21.74
N LEU A 99 -7.13 3.21 -21.71
CA LEU A 99 -7.37 2.30 -22.83
C LEU A 99 -8.84 2.28 -23.24
N LEU A 100 -9.74 2.19 -22.26
CA LEU A 100 -11.18 2.16 -22.45
C LEU A 100 -11.80 3.56 -22.63
N LYS A 101 -10.99 4.62 -22.49
CA LYS A 101 -11.43 6.03 -22.56
C LYS A 101 -12.54 6.33 -21.56
N ILE A 102 -12.46 5.76 -20.36
CA ILE A 102 -13.42 5.95 -19.28
C ILE A 102 -13.00 7.15 -18.44
N THR A 103 -13.90 8.12 -18.31
CA THR A 103 -13.73 9.22 -17.35
C THR A 103 -14.15 8.74 -15.95
N PRO A 104 -13.31 8.91 -14.92
CA PRO A 104 -13.66 8.59 -13.55
C PRO A 104 -14.96 9.28 -13.11
N ASP A 105 -15.88 8.53 -12.53
CA ASP A 105 -17.11 9.07 -11.97
C ASP A 105 -16.94 9.43 -10.49
N LYS A 106 -17.99 10.03 -9.91
CA LYS A 106 -18.03 10.40 -8.49
C LYS A 106 -17.86 9.20 -7.53
N TYR A 107 -18.16 7.98 -7.99
CA TYR A 107 -18.08 6.77 -7.16
C TYR A 107 -16.64 6.25 -7.13
N LEU A 108 -15.99 6.17 -8.28
CA LEU A 108 -14.58 5.80 -8.39
C LEU A 108 -13.69 6.74 -7.58
N VAL A 109 -13.89 8.06 -7.71
CA VAL A 109 -13.15 9.05 -6.91
C VAL A 109 -13.29 8.77 -5.41
N LYS A 110 -14.51 8.51 -4.92
CA LYS A 110 -14.76 8.19 -3.50
C LYS A 110 -14.15 6.86 -3.06
N MET A 111 -14.14 5.85 -3.94
CA MET A 111 -13.47 4.58 -3.63
C MET A 111 -11.96 4.78 -3.47
N VAL A 112 -11.34 5.55 -4.37
CA VAL A 112 -9.91 5.86 -4.29
C VAL A 112 -9.56 6.74 -3.08
N GLU A 113 -10.44 7.66 -2.67
CA GLU A 113 -10.26 8.40 -1.40
C GLU A 113 -10.20 7.47 -0.19
N ARG A 114 -11.10 6.48 -0.12
CA ARG A 114 -11.07 5.47 0.95
C ARG A 114 -9.85 4.55 0.85
N LEU A 115 -9.41 4.22 -0.36
CA LEU A 115 -8.18 3.44 -0.59
C LEU A 115 -6.96 4.20 -0.11
N LYS A 116 -6.89 5.52 -0.36
CA LYS A 116 -5.79 6.36 0.13
C LYS A 116 -5.71 6.38 1.65
N GLU A 117 -6.86 6.54 2.32
CA GLU A 117 -6.93 6.44 3.78
C GLU A 117 -6.53 5.06 4.29
N ALA A 118 -6.87 4.00 3.56
CA ALA A 118 -6.46 2.63 3.90
C ALA A 118 -4.95 2.45 3.80
N ALA A 119 -4.31 3.01 2.76
CA ALA A 119 -2.85 3.02 2.60
C ALA A 119 -2.14 3.82 3.69
N ASP A 120 -2.72 4.96 4.12
CA ASP A 120 -2.22 5.74 5.25
C ASP A 120 -2.21 4.90 6.55
N GLU A 121 -3.30 4.19 6.83
CA GLU A 121 -3.39 3.29 7.98
C GLU A 121 -2.41 2.11 7.87
N LEU A 122 -2.17 1.56 6.67
CA LEU A 122 -1.18 0.50 6.47
C LEU A 122 0.26 0.98 6.74
N LEU A 123 0.63 2.17 6.28
CA LEU A 123 1.93 2.78 6.61
C LEU A 123 2.07 2.98 8.12
N LEU A 124 1.00 3.46 8.77
CA LEU A 124 1.02 3.59 10.22
C LEU A 124 1.17 2.22 10.89
N ALA A 125 0.50 1.17 10.41
CA ALA A 125 0.63 -0.19 10.94
C ALA A 125 2.06 -0.72 10.85
N THR A 126 2.71 -0.63 9.67
CA THR A 126 4.08 -1.12 9.47
C THR A 126 5.10 -0.38 10.35
N GLN A 127 4.93 0.93 10.53
CA GLN A 127 5.74 1.74 11.44
C GLN A 127 5.64 1.33 12.93
N ARG A 128 4.53 0.72 13.35
CA ARG A 128 4.33 0.26 14.75
C ARG A 128 4.56 -1.24 14.94
N LEU A 129 4.72 -2.00 13.85
CA LEU A 129 4.68 -3.46 13.86
C LEU A 129 5.69 -4.09 14.83
N GLU A 130 6.93 -3.59 14.86
CA GLU A 130 8.00 -4.14 15.70
C GLU A 130 7.84 -3.77 17.19
N GLN A 131 7.51 -2.51 17.49
CA GLN A 131 7.59 -1.97 18.85
C GLN A 131 6.22 -1.96 19.56
N ASN A 132 5.13 -1.82 18.81
CA ASN A 132 3.79 -1.60 19.33
C ASN A 132 2.75 -2.43 18.53
N PRO A 133 2.83 -3.77 18.54
CA PRO A 133 2.00 -4.63 17.68
C PRO A 133 0.50 -4.49 17.94
N LYS A 134 0.08 -4.19 19.18
CA LYS A 134 -1.34 -3.91 19.50
C LYS A 134 -1.85 -2.64 18.80
N VAL A 135 -1.00 -1.63 18.70
CA VAL A 135 -1.32 -0.37 17.98
C VAL A 135 -1.31 -0.62 16.47
N ALA A 136 -0.36 -1.41 15.96
CA ALA A 136 -0.36 -1.83 14.56
C ALA A 136 -1.66 -2.57 14.18
N LEU A 137 -2.16 -3.46 15.05
CA LEU A 137 -3.42 -4.15 14.86
C LEU A 137 -4.63 -3.20 14.82
N GLU A 138 -4.63 -2.11 15.60
CA GLU A 138 -5.68 -1.09 15.51
C GLU A 138 -5.70 -0.39 14.15
N HIS A 139 -4.53 -0.07 13.61
CA HIS A 139 -4.39 0.49 12.25
C HIS A 139 -4.87 -0.50 11.18
N ALA A 140 -4.47 -1.77 11.26
CA ALA A 140 -4.97 -2.82 10.35
C ALA A 140 -6.50 -2.97 10.39
N ARG A 141 -7.11 -2.87 11.58
CA ARG A 141 -8.57 -2.85 11.73
C ARG A 141 -9.21 -1.63 11.06
N ARG A 142 -8.54 -0.47 11.08
CA ARG A 142 -9.02 0.74 10.39
C ARG A 142 -8.92 0.59 8.87
N THR A 143 -7.84 -0.01 8.34
CA THR A 143 -7.73 -0.40 6.93
C THR A 143 -8.93 -1.27 6.51
N LYS A 144 -9.28 -2.32 7.27
CA LYS A 144 -10.46 -3.14 6.96
C LYS A 144 -11.77 -2.36 7.01
N ARG A 145 -11.91 -1.37 7.90
CA ARG A 145 -13.10 -0.49 7.89
C ARG A 145 -13.18 0.37 6.63
N ARG A 146 -12.05 0.82 6.07
CA ARG A 146 -12.01 1.56 4.81
C ARG A 146 -12.37 0.69 3.62
N GLU A 147 -11.86 -0.54 3.57
CA GLU A 147 -12.27 -1.51 2.53
C GLU A 147 -13.78 -1.81 2.59
N ASN A 148 -14.35 -2.02 3.78
CA ASN A 148 -15.81 -2.18 3.92
C ASN A 148 -16.61 -0.95 3.42
N GLN A 149 -16.02 0.25 3.47
CA GLN A 149 -16.64 1.46 2.91
C GLN A 149 -16.53 1.49 1.38
N ILE A 150 -15.39 1.07 0.82
CA ILE A 150 -15.21 0.89 -0.63
C ILE A 150 -16.28 -0.07 -1.18
N GLU A 151 -16.47 -1.23 -0.56
CA GLU A 151 -17.50 -2.19 -1.00
C GLU A 151 -18.91 -1.58 -1.02
N LYS A 152 -19.26 -0.77 -0.01
CA LYS A 152 -20.57 -0.10 0.05
C LYS A 152 -20.73 0.93 -1.07
N ILE A 153 -19.67 1.69 -1.36
CA ILE A 153 -19.66 2.67 -2.46
C ILE A 153 -19.80 1.94 -3.79
N TYR A 154 -19.07 0.85 -4.00
CA TYR A 154 -19.16 0.01 -5.19
C TYR A 154 -20.58 -0.54 -5.41
N ARG A 155 -21.19 -1.17 -4.39
CA ARG A 155 -22.56 -1.70 -4.49
C ARG A 155 -23.58 -0.60 -4.79
N LYS A 156 -23.39 0.59 -4.25
CA LYS A 156 -24.24 1.75 -4.55
C LYS A 156 -24.06 2.22 -6.00
N ALA A 157 -22.83 2.28 -6.49
CA ALA A 157 -22.53 2.65 -7.88
C ALA A 157 -23.23 1.70 -8.85
N VAL A 158 -23.12 0.39 -8.62
CA VAL A 158 -23.76 -0.64 -9.45
C VAL A 158 -25.28 -0.56 -9.41
N ALA A 159 -25.88 -0.24 -8.26
CA ALA A 159 -27.34 -0.10 -8.14
C ALA A 159 -27.91 1.15 -8.85
N GLU A 160 -27.08 2.13 -9.17
CA GLU A 160 -27.45 3.36 -9.89
C GLU A 160 -27.10 3.32 -11.39
N LEU A 161 -26.55 2.21 -11.89
CA LEU A 161 -26.34 1.94 -13.32
C LEU A 161 -27.68 1.60 -14.01
#